data_AF-A0A9W8NEY1-F1
#
_entry.id   AF-A0A9W8NEY1-F1
#
_cell.length_a   1.000
_cell.length_b   1.000
_cell.length_c   1.000
_cell.angle_alpha   90.00
_cell.angle_beta   90.00
_cell.angle_gamma   90.00
#
_symmetry.space_group_name_H-M   'P 1'
#
loop_
_entity.id
_entity.type
_entity.pdbx_description
1 polymer ?
#
loop_
_entity_poly.entity_id
_entity_poly.type
_entity_poly.pdbx_seq_one_letter_code
_entity_poly.pdbx_strand_id
1 'polypeptide(L)'
;MTLSLLSTDMEPVSINGAIAGGVVHDTLANSSSPYLTEFIQPTHTFANSPELDVVIVPGGPGNRDFNGTQPHIDWLREHATLDQIDYLMSICTGASMLARSGNHRGTKRHDQQGGVYMGDVC
;
A
#
# COMPACT_ATOMS: atom_id res chain seq x y z
N MET A 1 12.28 -11.10 12.04
CA MET A 1 11.67 -10.29 10.98
C MET A 1 10.38 -10.97 10.57
N THR A 2 9.25 -10.30 10.77
CA THR A 2 7.91 -10.80 10.46
C THR A 2 7.33 -9.94 9.36
N LEU A 3 6.71 -10.56 8.36
CA LEU A 3 6.03 -9.84 7.29
C LEU A 3 4.55 -9.69 7.66
N SER A 4 4.06 -8.44 7.66
CA SER A 4 2.66 -8.12 7.90
C SER A 4 2.03 -7.48 6.66
N LEU A 5 0.86 -7.96 6.26
CA LEU A 5 0.04 -7.33 5.21
C LEU A 5 -1.12 -6.61 5.90
N LEU A 6 -1.15 -5.28 5.73
CA LEU A 6 -2.14 -4.40 6.35
C LEU A 6 -3.21 -4.01 5.34
N SER A 7 -4.47 -4.03 5.77
CA SER A 7 -5.63 -3.63 4.97
C SER A 7 -6.68 -2.89 5.84
N THR A 8 -7.75 -2.39 5.24
CA THR A 8 -8.89 -1.80 5.97
C THR A 8 -9.65 -2.83 6.80
N ASP A 9 -9.73 -4.05 6.30
CA ASP A 9 -10.43 -5.19 6.90
C ASP A 9 -9.68 -6.50 6.61
N MET A 10 -10.25 -7.63 7.03
CA MET A 10 -9.68 -8.97 6.80
C MET A 10 -10.21 -9.62 5.51
N GLU A 11 -10.87 -8.89 4.61
CA GLU A 11 -11.21 -9.47 3.32
C GLU A 11 -9.96 -9.61 2.43
N PRO A 12 -9.90 -10.64 1.56
CA PRO A 12 -8.77 -10.82 0.66
C PRO A 12 -8.51 -9.56 -0.19
N VAL A 13 -7.24 -9.17 -0.30
CA VAL A 13 -6.82 -8.04 -1.13
C VAL A 13 -6.36 -8.58 -2.48
N SER A 14 -6.82 -7.95 -3.55
CA SER A 14 -6.39 -8.24 -4.92
C SER A 14 -6.06 -6.94 -5.64
N ILE A 15 -5.18 -7.01 -6.64
CA ILE A 15 -4.90 -5.89 -7.55
C ILE A 15 -6.11 -5.53 -8.44
N ASN A 16 -7.24 -6.21 -8.24
CA ASN A 16 -8.53 -6.01 -8.87
C ASN A 16 -8.44 -5.75 -10.38
N GLY A 17 -8.39 -6.85 -11.11
CA GLY A 17 -8.55 -6.82 -12.56
C GLY A 17 -8.83 -8.21 -13.11
N ALA A 18 -10.11 -8.57 -13.26
CA ALA A 18 -10.47 -9.61 -14.19
C ALA A 18 -10.26 -9.06 -15.62
N ILE A 19 -9.37 -9.65 -16.40
CA ILE A 19 -9.23 -9.28 -17.81
C ILE A 19 -10.29 -10.03 -18.60
N ALA A 20 -11.43 -9.40 -18.89
CA ALA A 20 -12.43 -9.95 -19.80
C ALA A 20 -12.29 -9.30 -21.18
N GLY A 21 -11.95 -10.10 -22.20
CA GLY A 21 -11.83 -9.61 -23.57
C GLY A 21 -10.79 -8.51 -23.79
N GLY A 22 -9.74 -8.44 -22.94
CA GLY A 22 -8.72 -7.38 -23.00
C GLY A 22 -9.08 -6.10 -22.24
N VAL A 23 -10.21 -6.08 -21.53
CA VAL A 23 -10.66 -4.97 -20.69
C VAL A 23 -10.60 -5.40 -19.22
N VAL A 24 -10.11 -4.50 -18.35
CA VAL A 24 -10.06 -4.73 -16.90
C VAL A 24 -11.46 -4.53 -16.33
N HIS A 25 -12.05 -5.59 -15.80
CA HIS A 25 -13.30 -5.60 -15.04
C HIS A 25 -13.00 -5.67 -13.55
N ASP A 26 -13.70 -4.84 -12.79
CA ASP A 26 -13.71 -4.87 -11.33
C ASP A 26 -14.39 -6.16 -10.86
N THR A 27 -13.61 -7.10 -10.35
CA THR A 27 -14.11 -8.31 -9.69
C THR A 27 -13.65 -8.28 -8.25
N LEU A 28 -14.61 -8.24 -7.33
CA LEU A 28 -14.35 -8.37 -5.91
C LEU A 28 -13.50 -9.63 -5.65
N ALA A 29 -12.51 -9.53 -4.76
CA ALA A 29 -11.60 -10.62 -4.45
C ALA A 29 -12.31 -11.88 -3.92
N ASN A 30 -13.54 -11.73 -3.41
CA ASN A 30 -14.38 -12.80 -2.87
C ASN A 30 -15.43 -13.34 -3.89
N SER A 31 -15.33 -12.95 -5.17
CA SER A 31 -16.23 -13.41 -6.24
C SER A 31 -15.58 -14.47 -7.12
N SER A 32 -16.38 -15.44 -7.57
CA SER A 32 -15.94 -16.44 -8.55
C SER A 32 -15.63 -15.78 -9.90
N SER A 33 -14.36 -15.43 -10.13
CA SER A 33 -13.91 -14.96 -11.43
C SER A 33 -13.72 -16.16 -12.38
N PRO A 34 -14.21 -16.11 -13.63
CA PRO A 34 -13.86 -17.10 -14.64
C PRO A 34 -12.39 -16.99 -15.10
N TYR A 35 -11.64 -16.01 -14.56
CA TYR A 35 -10.24 -15.74 -14.85
C TYR A 35 -9.35 -16.08 -13.65
N LEU A 36 -8.11 -16.47 -13.93
CA LEU A 36 -7.09 -16.65 -12.90
C LEU A 36 -6.75 -15.28 -12.30
N THR A 37 -7.03 -15.09 -11.01
CA THR A 37 -6.71 -13.88 -10.27
C THR A 37 -5.91 -14.22 -9.02
N GLU A 38 -5.00 -13.32 -8.64
CA GLU A 38 -4.25 -13.41 -7.40
C GLU A 38 -4.97 -12.60 -6.31
N PHE A 39 -5.09 -13.19 -5.13
CA PHE A 39 -5.51 -12.51 -3.91
C PHE A 39 -4.62 -12.95 -2.75
N ILE A 40 -4.44 -12.05 -1.79
CA ILE A 40 -3.66 -12.32 -0.58
C ILE A 40 -4.53 -11.96 0.62
N GLN A 41 -4.55 -12.85 1.60
CA GLN A 41 -5.24 -12.64 2.87
C GLN A 41 -4.44 -11.66 3.75
N PRO A 42 -5.03 -10.54 4.20
CA PRO A 42 -4.40 -9.68 5.20
C PRO A 42 -4.07 -10.43 6.48
N THR A 43 -2.97 -10.04 7.12
CA THR A 43 -2.61 -10.57 8.44
C THR A 43 -3.12 -9.66 9.56
N HIS A 44 -3.26 -8.36 9.27
CA HIS A 44 -3.73 -7.33 10.20
C HIS A 44 -4.57 -6.30 9.44
N THR A 45 -5.42 -5.59 10.16
CA THR A 45 -6.07 -4.37 9.73
C THR A 45 -5.27 -3.15 10.17
N PHE A 46 -5.59 -1.98 9.61
CA PHE A 46 -5.01 -0.72 10.07
C PHE A 46 -5.26 -0.44 11.56
N ALA A 47 -6.38 -0.91 12.12
CA ALA A 47 -6.72 -0.72 13.53
C ALA A 47 -5.91 -1.61 14.49
N ASN A 48 -5.36 -2.72 14.02
CA ASN A 48 -4.54 -3.64 14.82
C ASN A 48 -3.12 -3.83 14.24
N SER A 49 -2.62 -2.80 13.55
CA SER A 49 -1.27 -2.82 13.00
C SER A 49 -0.24 -3.05 14.11
N PRO A 50 0.74 -3.96 13.92
CA PRO A 50 1.88 -4.05 14.82
C PRO A 50 2.79 -2.83 14.68
N GLU A 51 3.79 -2.73 15.54
CA GLU A 51 4.94 -1.83 15.32
C GLU A 51 5.71 -2.28 14.07
N LEU A 52 6.15 -1.31 13.26
CA LEU A 52 6.76 -1.56 11.95
C LEU A 52 8.10 -0.85 11.85
N ASP A 53 9.14 -1.59 11.47
CA ASP A 53 10.44 -1.02 11.13
C ASP A 53 10.47 -0.57 9.65
N VAL A 54 9.74 -1.28 8.78
CA VAL A 54 9.74 -1.09 7.33
C VAL A 54 8.31 -1.05 6.80
N VAL A 55 7.99 -0.05 5.99
CA VAL A 55 6.71 0.09 5.30
C VAL A 55 6.92 0.09 3.78
N ILE A 56 6.23 -0.82 3.09
CA ILE A 56 6.20 -0.90 1.63
C ILE A 56 4.78 -0.58 1.16
N VAL A 57 4.64 0.45 0.34
CA VAL A 57 3.36 0.82 -0.29
C VAL A 57 3.31 0.22 -1.70
N PRO A 58 2.52 -0.83 -1.93
CA PRO A 58 2.46 -1.48 -3.24
C PRO A 58 1.78 -0.59 -4.29
N GLY A 59 2.09 -0.91 -5.55
CA GLY A 59 1.41 -0.34 -6.71
C GLY A 59 0.20 -1.17 -7.12
N GLY A 60 -0.52 -0.66 -8.12
CA GLY A 60 -1.70 -1.31 -8.69
C GLY A 60 -2.70 -0.31 -9.25
N PRO A 61 -3.67 -0.78 -10.05
CA PRO A 61 -4.73 0.07 -10.59
C PRO A 61 -5.67 0.60 -9.51
N GLY A 62 -5.84 -0.12 -8.39
CA GLY A 62 -6.66 0.31 -7.25
C GLY A 62 -6.23 1.65 -6.66
N ASN A 63 -4.96 2.03 -6.79
CA ASN A 63 -4.45 3.33 -6.31
C ASN A 63 -5.05 4.54 -7.06
N ARG A 64 -5.76 4.30 -8.17
CA ARG A 64 -6.43 5.34 -8.98
C ARG A 64 -7.83 5.70 -8.48
N ASP A 65 -8.42 4.91 -7.57
CA ASP A 65 -9.66 5.28 -6.89
C ASP A 65 -9.33 6.20 -5.70
N PHE A 66 -9.50 7.50 -5.89
CA PHE A 66 -9.20 8.50 -4.86
C PHE A 66 -10.04 8.32 -3.59
N ASN A 67 -11.29 7.87 -3.71
CA ASN A 67 -12.18 7.71 -2.56
C ASN A 67 -11.85 6.41 -1.80
N GLY A 68 -11.70 5.28 -2.52
CA GLY A 68 -11.37 4.00 -1.91
C GLY A 68 -9.98 3.97 -1.24
N THR A 69 -9.05 4.81 -1.71
CA THR A 69 -7.70 4.90 -1.14
C THR A 69 -7.58 5.80 0.08
N GLN A 70 -8.61 6.58 0.44
CA GLN A 70 -8.51 7.56 1.52
C GLN A 70 -8.15 6.93 2.89
N PRO A 71 -8.75 5.80 3.32
CA PRO A 71 -8.37 5.16 4.58
C PRO A 71 -6.89 4.76 4.66
N HIS A 72 -6.31 4.38 3.51
CA HIS A 72 -4.92 3.98 3.41
C HIS A 72 -3.99 5.20 3.56
N ILE A 73 -4.40 6.33 2.98
CA ILE A 73 -3.66 7.59 3.06
C ILE A 73 -3.67 8.15 4.48
N ASP A 74 -4.81 8.05 5.16
CA ASP A 74 -4.95 8.48 6.55
C ASP A 74 -4.07 7.62 7.46
N TRP A 75 -4.09 6.29 7.28
CA TRP A 75 -3.21 5.40 8.03
C TRP A 75 -1.72 5.71 7.79
N LEU A 76 -1.31 5.90 6.52
CA LEU A 76 0.06 6.28 6.17
C LEU A 76 0.47 7.59 6.84
N ARG A 77 -0.40 8.61 6.81
CA ARG A 77 -0.12 9.92 7.42
C ARG A 77 0.12 9.81 8.92
N GLU A 78 -0.61 8.94 9.61
CA GLU A 78 -0.58 8.81 11.07
C GLU A 78 0.52 7.87 11.58
N HIS A 79 0.81 6.80 10.84
CA HIS A 79 1.64 5.69 11.34
C HIS A 79 2.94 5.47 10.55
N ALA A 80 3.02 5.95 9.30
CA ALA A 80 4.19 5.77 8.44
C ALA A 80 5.01 7.07 8.35
N THR A 81 5.24 7.72 9.49
CA THR A 81 6.10 8.91 9.58
C THR A 81 7.56 8.49 9.72
N LEU A 82 8.48 9.26 9.13
CA LEU A 82 9.91 8.93 9.17
C LEU A 82 10.49 8.95 10.59
N ASP A 83 9.80 9.48 11.59
CA ASP A 83 10.27 9.40 12.99
C ASP A 83 9.92 8.06 13.66
N GLN A 84 9.01 7.28 13.07
CA GLN A 84 8.49 6.02 13.62
C GLN A 84 8.99 4.77 12.91
N ILE A 85 9.36 4.88 11.63
CA ILE A 85 9.77 3.75 10.78
C ILE A 85 11.18 3.97 10.24
N ASP A 86 11.99 2.93 10.17
CA ASP A 86 13.35 3.01 9.65
C ASP A 86 13.38 3.18 8.12
N TYR A 87 12.42 2.55 7.42
CA TYR A 87 12.35 2.60 5.96
C TYR A 87 10.91 2.74 5.46
N LEU A 88 10.71 3.71 4.57
CA LEU A 88 9.46 3.92 3.83
C LEU A 88 9.75 3.84 2.34
N MET A 89 9.06 2.96 1.63
CA MET A 89 9.24 2.78 0.19
C MET A 89 7.91 2.53 -0.54
N SER A 90 7.87 2.93 -1.81
CA SER A 90 6.73 2.73 -2.70
C SER A 90 7.12 1.95 -3.95
N ILE A 91 6.15 1.24 -4.53
CA ILE A 91 6.31 0.53 -5.80
C ILE A 91 5.29 1.09 -6.80
N CYS A 92 5.75 1.39 -8.02
CA CYS A 92 4.90 1.83 -9.13
C CYS A 92 3.91 2.97 -8.73
N THR A 93 2.60 2.73 -8.75
CA THR A 93 1.58 3.74 -8.40
C THR A 93 1.43 3.99 -6.90
N GLY A 94 2.09 3.22 -6.03
CA GLY A 94 2.12 3.45 -4.58
C GLY A 94 2.67 4.83 -4.20
N ALA A 95 3.53 5.39 -5.05
CA ALA A 95 4.04 6.76 -4.98
C ALA A 95 2.94 7.80 -4.72
N SER A 96 1.82 7.63 -5.42
CA SER A 96 0.70 8.57 -5.39
C SER A 96 0.02 8.61 -4.03
N MET A 97 0.01 7.49 -3.30
CA MET A 97 -0.55 7.41 -1.96
C MET A 97 0.36 8.11 -0.95
N LEU A 98 1.68 7.92 -1.05
CA LEU A 98 2.66 8.62 -0.22
C LEU A 98 2.70 10.13 -0.50
N ALA A 99 2.54 10.52 -1.77
CA ALA A 99 2.36 11.93 -2.14
C ALA A 99 1.13 12.53 -1.43
N ARG A 100 0.00 11.82 -1.42
CA ARG A 100 -1.25 12.29 -0.80
C ARG A 100 -1.23 12.25 0.73
N SER A 101 -0.46 11.35 1.35
CA SER A 101 -0.35 11.29 2.82
C SER A 101 0.45 12.46 3.40
N GLY A 102 1.32 13.07 2.59
CA GLY A 102 2.26 14.09 3.05
C GLY A 102 3.63 13.53 3.42
N ASN A 103 3.81 12.20 3.35
CA ASN A 103 5.07 11.52 3.67
C ASN A 103 6.07 11.51 2.49
N HIS A 104 5.81 12.28 1.45
CA HIS A 104 6.68 12.45 0.29
C HIS A 104 7.77 13.50 0.55
N ARG A 105 8.58 13.33 1.60
CA ARG A 105 9.62 14.34 1.86
C ARG A 105 10.80 14.10 0.91
N GLY A 106 10.96 15.06 -0.01
CA GLY A 106 11.95 15.03 -1.08
C GLY A 106 13.38 14.79 -0.60
N THR A 107 14.06 13.88 -1.29
CA THR A 107 15.52 13.69 -1.38
C THR A 107 16.35 14.37 -0.29
N LYS A 108 16.56 13.74 0.85
CA LYS A 108 17.63 14.16 1.79
C LYS A 108 18.39 12.95 2.33
N ARG A 109 19.62 12.86 1.81
CA ARG A 109 20.91 12.46 2.40
C ARG A 109 20.90 11.42 3.53
N HIS A 110 21.77 10.43 3.34
CA HIS A 110 22.20 9.36 4.25
C HIS A 110 22.62 9.77 5.69
N ASP A 111 22.48 11.02 6.12
CA ASP A 111 23.15 11.58 7.30
C ASP A 111 22.24 12.16 8.40
N GLN A 112 20.92 11.92 8.38
CA GLN A 112 20.04 12.33 9.50
C GLN A 112 19.48 11.10 10.24
N GLN A 113 19.65 11.07 11.56
CA GLN A 113 19.06 10.05 12.45
C GLN A 113 17.53 10.18 12.47
N GLY A 114 16.91 9.50 11.53
CA GLY A 114 15.47 9.36 11.31
C GLY A 114 15.25 8.43 10.11
N GLY A 115 14.04 7.91 9.97
CA GLY A 115 13.62 7.01 8.91
C GLY A 115 13.96 7.49 7.51
N VAL A 116 14.29 6.54 6.63
CA VAL A 116 14.72 6.81 5.26
C VAL A 116 13.54 6.61 4.30
N TYR A 117 13.20 7.66 3.55
CA TYR A 117 12.35 7.52 2.37
C TYR A 117 13.20 7.05 1.19
N MET A 118 13.02 5.79 0.80
CA MET A 118 13.55 5.24 -0.43
C MET A 118 12.45 5.43 -1.48
N GLY A 119 12.65 6.34 -2.43
CA GLY A 119 11.63 6.72 -3.43
C GLY A 119 11.09 5.56 -4.28
N ASP A 120 10.35 5.88 -5.34
CA ASP A 120 9.67 4.86 -6.13
C ASP A 120 10.61 3.80 -6.71
N VAL A 121 10.32 2.54 -6.39
CA VAL A 121 10.92 1.38 -7.04
C VAL A 121 10.03 1.01 -8.22
N CYS A 122 10.49 1.33 -9.43
CA CYS A 122 9.90 0.89 -10.70
C CYS A 122 10.69 -0.27 -11.28
#